data_AF-A0A1Y3C5C8-F1
#
_entry.id   AF-A0A1Y3C5C8-F1
#
_cell.length_a   1.000
_cell.length_b   1.000
_cell.length_c   1.000
_cell.angle_alpha   90.00
_cell.angle_beta   90.00
_cell.angle_gamma   90.00
#
_symmetry.space_group_name_H-M   'P 1'
#
loop_
_entity.id
_entity.type
_entity.pdbx_description
1 polymer ?
#
loop_
_entity_poly.entity_id
_entity_poly.type
_entity_poly.pdbx_seq_one_letter_code
_entity_poly.pdbx_strand_id
1 'polypeptide(L)'
;MKRKKSVRFFLLLPIIEQLISEGYTQQSIVEKLQMDHELDLNLNTFKSYLYRYRSQDKEIQEKPSFDRPKKEITSSFLSSFQDAEKNKNDSERKISTGVSRSRDKAKALLESLSLPK
;
A
#
# COMPACT_ATOMS: atom_id res chain seq x y z
N MET A 1 2.89 -8.74 -30.29
CA MET A 1 3.55 -8.68 -28.96
C MET A 1 2.49 -8.28 -27.92
N LYS A 2 2.27 -9.06 -26.84
CA LYS A 2 1.29 -8.68 -25.81
C LYS A 2 1.82 -7.48 -25.01
N ARG A 3 0.98 -6.47 -24.74
CA ARG A 3 1.37 -5.29 -23.93
C ARG A 3 1.74 -5.73 -22.51
N LYS A 4 2.67 -4.99 -21.87
CA LYS A 4 3.06 -5.21 -20.46
C LYS A 4 1.84 -5.10 -19.54
N LYS A 5 1.79 -5.92 -18.47
CA LYS A 5 0.68 -5.93 -17.50
C LYS A 5 0.43 -4.55 -16.86
N SER A 6 1.49 -3.83 -16.53
CA SER A 6 1.39 -2.45 -16.00
C SER A 6 0.68 -1.50 -16.96
N VAL A 7 1.03 -1.54 -18.25
CA VAL A 7 0.37 -0.70 -19.29
C VAL A 7 -1.11 -1.05 -19.39
N ARG A 8 -1.45 -2.34 -19.36
CA ARG A 8 -2.86 -2.79 -19.37
C ARG A 8 -3.62 -2.32 -18.13
N PHE A 9 -2.99 -2.39 -16.96
CA PHE A 9 -3.56 -1.88 -15.71
C PHE A 9 -3.89 -0.38 -15.81
N PHE A 10 -2.96 0.44 -16.31
CA PHE A 10 -3.19 1.88 -16.47
C PHE A 10 -4.34 2.20 -17.44
N LEU A 11 -4.55 1.39 -18.47
CA LEU A 11 -5.67 1.55 -19.39
C LEU A 11 -7.03 1.20 -18.75
N LEU A 12 -7.03 0.38 -17.69
CA LEU A 12 -8.24 -0.04 -16.98
C LEU A 12 -8.52 0.82 -15.73
N LEU A 13 -7.75 1.87 -15.47
CA LEU A 13 -7.97 2.77 -14.33
C LEU A 13 -9.41 3.31 -14.25
N PRO A 14 -10.06 3.77 -15.34
CA PRO A 14 -11.44 4.25 -15.27
C PRO A 14 -12.42 3.18 -14.73
N ILE A 15 -12.19 1.92 -15.12
CA ILE A 15 -13.02 0.79 -14.67
C ILE A 15 -12.71 0.48 -13.20
N ILE A 16 -11.43 0.49 -12.81
CA ILE A 16 -11.01 0.28 -11.42
C ILE A 16 -11.62 1.37 -10.52
N GLU A 17 -11.59 2.63 -10.93
CA GLU A 17 -12.19 3.74 -10.18
C GLU A 17 -13.70 3.58 -10.03
N GLN A 18 -14.40 3.18 -11.11
CA GLN A 18 -15.82 2.88 -11.07
C GLN A 18 -16.13 1.75 -10.08
N LEU A 19 -15.41 0.62 -10.15
CA LEU A 19 -15.63 -0.50 -9.24
C LEU A 19 -15.38 -0.11 -7.77
N ILE A 20 -14.37 0.72 -7.51
CA ILE A 20 -14.13 1.26 -6.16
C ILE A 20 -15.31 2.14 -5.73
N SER A 21 -15.85 2.99 -6.61
CA SER A 21 -17.03 3.83 -6.33
C SER A 21 -18.30 3.03 -6.05
N GLU A 22 -18.44 1.88 -6.68
CA GLU A 22 -19.53 0.93 -6.45
C GLU A 22 -19.33 0.11 -5.15
N GLY A 23 -18.20 0.25 -4.47
CA GLY A 23 -17.93 -0.40 -3.18
C GLY A 23 -17.30 -1.80 -3.30
N TYR A 24 -16.76 -2.16 -4.46
CA TYR A 24 -16.05 -3.43 -4.63
C TYR A 24 -14.80 -3.48 -3.75
N THR A 25 -14.54 -4.65 -3.17
CA THR A 25 -13.29 -4.90 -2.43
C THR A 25 -12.13 -5.06 -3.39
N GLN A 26 -10.90 -4.77 -2.94
CA GLN A 26 -9.71 -4.90 -3.78
C GLN A 26 -9.54 -6.32 -4.35
N GLN A 27 -9.90 -7.35 -3.57
CA GLN A 27 -9.88 -8.74 -4.01
C GLN A 27 -10.88 -8.98 -5.15
N SER A 28 -12.13 -8.53 -5.00
CA SER A 28 -13.15 -8.68 -6.05
C SER A 28 -12.82 -7.90 -7.33
N ILE A 29 -12.13 -6.76 -7.21
CA ILE A 29 -11.64 -6.00 -8.37
C ILE A 29 -10.58 -6.80 -9.12
N VAL A 30 -9.62 -7.41 -8.41
CA VAL A 30 -8.59 -8.26 -9.03
C VAL A 30 -9.22 -9.43 -9.78
N GLU A 31 -10.21 -10.08 -9.19
CA GLU A 31 -10.95 -11.19 -9.84
C GLU A 31 -11.68 -10.71 -11.09
N LYS A 32 -12.38 -9.57 -11.04
CA LYS A 32 -13.01 -8.95 -12.20
C LYS A 32 -12.02 -8.59 -13.30
N LEU A 33 -10.87 -8.02 -12.96
CA LEU A 33 -9.82 -7.70 -13.92
C LEU A 33 -9.30 -8.96 -14.63
N GLN A 34 -9.20 -10.08 -13.92
CA GLN A 34 -8.81 -11.35 -14.51
C GLN A 34 -9.90 -11.90 -15.44
N MET A 35 -11.16 -11.90 -15.00
CA MET A 35 -12.29 -12.49 -15.74
C MET A 35 -12.71 -11.66 -16.96
N ASP A 36 -12.91 -10.36 -16.79
CA ASP A 36 -13.52 -9.49 -17.80
C ASP A 36 -12.46 -8.92 -18.76
N HIS A 37 -11.20 -8.86 -18.33
CA HIS A 37 -10.14 -8.16 -19.05
C HIS A 37 -8.86 -8.96 -19.25
N GLU A 38 -8.83 -10.26 -18.92
CA GLU A 38 -7.66 -11.14 -19.01
C GLU A 38 -6.40 -10.53 -18.32
N LEU A 39 -6.59 -9.76 -17.26
CA LEU A 39 -5.52 -9.12 -16.51
C LEU A 39 -5.35 -9.81 -15.16
N ASP A 40 -4.64 -10.93 -15.19
CA ASP A 40 -4.24 -11.65 -13.99
C ASP A 40 -3.15 -10.87 -13.23
N LEU A 41 -3.48 -10.45 -12.01
CA LEU A 41 -2.61 -9.77 -11.07
C LEU A 41 -2.82 -10.38 -9.70
N ASN A 42 -1.75 -10.52 -8.90
CA ASN A 42 -1.96 -10.75 -7.47
C ASN A 42 -2.35 -9.45 -6.77
N LEU A 43 -2.98 -9.57 -5.59
CA LEU A 43 -3.45 -8.44 -4.80
C LEU A 43 -2.33 -7.44 -4.46
N ASN A 44 -1.11 -7.91 -4.20
CA ASN A 44 0.01 -7.03 -3.86
C ASN A 44 0.48 -6.20 -5.07
N THR A 45 0.43 -6.76 -6.27
CA THR A 45 0.76 -6.08 -7.53
C THR A 45 -0.31 -5.05 -7.85
N PHE A 46 -1.58 -5.40 -7.66
CA PHE A 46 -2.70 -4.46 -7.76
C PHE A 46 -2.49 -3.25 -6.84
N LYS A 47 -2.23 -3.49 -5.55
CA LYS A 47 -1.93 -2.44 -4.55
C LYS A 47 -0.72 -1.59 -4.97
N SER A 48 0.35 -2.23 -5.43
CA SER A 48 1.58 -1.54 -5.85
C SER A 48 1.35 -0.64 -7.07
N TYR A 49 0.57 -1.10 -8.05
CA TYR A 49 0.24 -0.30 -9.22
C TYR A 49 -0.69 0.85 -8.87
N LEU A 50 -1.70 0.61 -8.03
CA LEU A 50 -2.60 1.64 -7.53
C LEU A 50 -1.87 2.72 -6.72
N TYR A 51 -0.90 2.31 -5.88
CA TYR A 51 -0.03 3.23 -5.15
C TYR A 51 0.79 4.11 -6.11
N ARG A 52 1.47 3.51 -7.09
CA ARG A 52 2.28 4.24 -8.08
C ARG A 52 1.46 5.27 -8.86
N TYR A 53 0.22 4.93 -9.23
CA TYR A 53 -0.68 5.86 -9.90
C TYR A 53 -0.98 7.09 -9.02
N ARG A 54 -1.40 6.85 -7.77
CA ARG A 54 -1.74 7.95 -6.84
C ARG A 54 -0.54 8.82 -6.46
N SER A 55 0.66 8.24 -6.40
CA SER A 55 1.89 9.00 -6.12
C SER A 55 2.26 9.94 -7.27
N GLN A 56 1.98 9.55 -8.52
CA GLN A 56 2.19 10.44 -9.67
C GLN A 56 1.25 11.65 -9.64
N ASP A 57 0.00 11.48 -9.22
CA ASP A 57 -0.95 12.60 -9.08
C ASP A 57 -0.49 13.62 -8.03
N LYS A 58 0.24 13.17 -6.98
CA LYS A 58 0.79 14.05 -5.94
C LYS A 58 2.00 14.85 -6.44
N GLU A 59 2.87 14.25 -7.24
CA GLU A 59 4.03 14.95 -7.84
C GLU A 59 3.62 15.96 -8.93
N ILE A 60 2.53 15.71 -9.66
CA ILE A 60 2.08 16.60 -10.75
C ILE A 60 1.51 17.93 -10.22
N GLN A 61 1.07 18.01 -8.96
CA GLN A 61 0.62 19.27 -8.35
C GLN A 61 1.78 20.23 -8.02
N GLU A 62 3.04 19.78 -8.06
CA GLU A 62 4.22 20.63 -7.77
C GLU A 62 4.98 21.12 -9.03
N LYS A 63 4.58 20.73 -10.24
CA LYS A 63 5.15 21.25 -11.50
C LYS A 63 4.10 21.46 -12.59
N PRO A 64 3.93 22.68 -13.14
CA PRO A 64 2.97 22.93 -14.20
C PRO A 64 3.59 22.58 -15.55
N SER A 65 3.22 21.45 -16.13
CA SER A 65 3.13 21.25 -17.58
C SER A 65 2.87 19.79 -17.91
N PHE A 66 1.59 19.41 -17.99
CA PHE A 66 1.12 18.55 -19.07
C PHE A 66 -0.39 18.70 -19.18
N ASP A 67 -0.82 19.27 -20.29
CA ASP A 67 -2.19 19.57 -20.65
C ASP A 67 -2.98 18.25 -20.77
N ARG A 68 -3.68 17.88 -19.69
CA ARG A 68 -4.74 16.86 -19.72
C ARG A 68 -5.94 17.41 -18.97
N PRO A 69 -7.17 17.24 -19.51
CA PRO A 69 -8.37 17.77 -18.90
C PRO A 69 -8.57 17.15 -17.51
N LYS A 70 -8.44 18.00 -16.49
CA LYS A 70 -8.65 17.71 -15.08
C LYS A 70 -10.09 17.22 -14.88
N LYS A 71 -10.27 15.94 -14.55
CA LYS A 71 -11.48 15.45 -13.87
C LYS A 71 -11.16 15.38 -12.38
N GLU A 72 -11.34 16.52 -11.71
CA GLU A 72 -11.33 16.59 -10.24
C GLU A 72 -12.57 15.87 -9.72
N ILE A 73 -12.46 14.61 -9.29
CA ILE A 73 -13.43 13.96 -8.36
C ILE A 73 -12.81 12.73 -7.65
N THR A 74 -11.71 12.10 -8.11
CA THR A 74 -11.37 10.73 -7.66
C THR A 74 -10.30 10.60 -6.57
N SER A 75 -9.49 11.62 -6.28
CA SER A 75 -8.30 11.45 -5.42
C SER A 75 -8.61 11.28 -3.92
N SER A 76 -9.66 11.95 -3.41
CA SER A 76 -10.07 11.86 -2.00
C SER A 76 -10.73 10.52 -1.68
N PHE A 77 -11.62 10.06 -2.56
CA PHE A 77 -12.36 8.81 -2.39
C PHE A 77 -11.44 7.59 -2.40
N LEU A 78 -10.51 7.56 -3.36
CA LEU A 78 -9.55 6.47 -3.48
C LEU A 78 -8.66 6.34 -2.23
N SER A 79 -8.21 7.45 -1.65
CA SER A 79 -7.35 7.46 -0.46
C SER A 79 -8.01 6.77 0.74
N SER A 80 -9.31 6.94 0.93
CA SER A 80 -10.07 6.33 2.04
C SER A 80 -10.11 4.79 1.99
N PHE A 81 -10.05 4.18 0.79
CA PHE A 81 -10.03 2.72 0.63
C PHE A 81 -8.73 2.03 1.07
N GLN A 82 -7.68 2.79 1.43
CA GLN A 82 -6.47 2.19 2.02
C GLN A 82 -6.60 1.99 3.53
N ASP A 83 -7.37 2.83 4.23
CA ASP A 83 -7.46 2.79 5.69
C ASP A 83 -8.46 1.74 6.21
N ALA A 84 -9.47 1.37 5.40
CA ALA A 84 -10.48 0.40 5.79
C ALA A 84 -9.96 -1.04 5.97
N GLU A 85 -8.84 -1.40 5.33
CA GLU A 85 -8.23 -2.74 5.39
C GLU A 85 -7.23 -2.91 6.56
N LYS A 86 -7.06 -1.90 7.43
CA LYS A 86 -6.10 -1.97 8.55
C LYS A 86 -6.67 -2.55 9.86
N ASN A 87 -7.98 -2.80 9.95
CA ASN A 87 -8.63 -3.15 11.23
C ASN A 87 -9.31 -4.53 11.26
N LYS A 88 -8.65 -5.60 10.81
CA LYS A 88 -9.17 -6.97 10.98
C LYS A 88 -8.13 -8.04 11.37
N ASN A 89 -7.00 -7.66 11.97
CA ASN A 89 -6.04 -8.64 12.53
C ASN A 89 -5.35 -8.09 13.79
N ASP A 90 -6.13 -7.73 14.80
CA ASP A 90 -5.55 -7.55 16.14
C ASP A 90 -6.53 -8.08 17.19
N SER A 91 -6.73 -9.39 17.14
CA SER A 91 -7.21 -10.15 18.29
C SER A 91 -6.29 -11.36 18.42
N GLU A 92 -5.55 -11.37 19.53
CA GLU A 92 -4.67 -12.44 20.02
C GLU A 92 -3.24 -12.49 19.47
N ARG A 93 -2.31 -11.74 20.08
CA ARG A 93 -1.49 -12.27 21.20
C ARG A 93 -0.50 -11.22 21.69
N LYS A 94 -0.50 -11.07 23.01
CA LYS A 94 0.45 -10.30 23.80
C LYS A 94 1.89 -10.77 23.59
N ILE A 95 2.81 -9.89 23.97
CA ILE A 95 4.23 -10.07 24.35
C ILE A 95 5.22 -10.41 23.23
N SER A 96 5.94 -9.41 22.73
CA SER A 96 7.40 -9.32 22.97
C SER A 96 7.98 -7.97 22.52
N THR A 97 8.63 -7.37 23.51
CA THR A 97 9.48 -6.19 23.53
C THR A 97 10.41 -6.04 22.31
N GLY A 98 10.32 -4.86 21.68
CA GLY A 98 11.34 -4.39 20.74
C GLY A 98 12.67 -4.16 21.45
N VAL A 99 13.69 -4.92 21.06
CA VAL A 99 15.09 -4.67 21.46
C VAL A 99 15.68 -3.65 20.48
N SER A 100 15.53 -2.38 20.82
CA SER A 100 16.35 -1.30 20.28
C SER A 100 17.55 -1.07 21.17
N ARG A 101 18.74 -1.33 20.61
CA ARG A 101 20.03 -0.66 20.85
C ARG A 101 20.25 -0.04 22.24
N SER A 102 20.96 -0.75 23.11
CA SER A 102 21.78 -0.16 24.20
C SER A 102 22.74 -1.23 24.74
N ARG A 103 23.86 -1.47 24.04
CA ARG A 103 24.88 -2.45 24.48
C ARG A 103 25.78 -1.92 25.60
N ASP A 104 25.68 -0.65 25.97
CA ASP A 104 26.62 -0.04 26.92
C ASP A 104 26.25 -0.22 28.40
N LYS A 105 25.01 -0.60 28.75
CA LYS A 105 24.60 -0.78 30.15
C LYS A 105 24.89 -2.16 30.75
N ALA A 106 25.16 -3.18 29.94
CA ALA A 106 25.36 -4.54 30.43
C ALA A 106 26.76 -4.77 31.05
N LYS A 107 27.78 -4.00 30.65
CA LYS A 107 29.12 -4.10 31.25
C LYS A 107 29.18 -3.54 32.68
N ALA A 108 28.42 -2.48 32.98
CA ALA A 108 28.44 -1.86 34.31
C ALA A 108 27.87 -2.75 35.43
N LEU A 109 26.95 -3.68 35.11
CA LEU A 109 26.34 -4.56 36.10
C LEU A 109 27.15 -5.83 36.40
N LEU A 110 28.06 -6.23 35.52
CA LEU A 110 28.94 -7.38 35.75
C LEU A 110 30.13 -7.04 36.67
N GLU A 111 30.54 -5.77 36.70
CA GLU A 111 31.66 -5.32 37.54
C GLU A 111 31.28 -5.16 39.02
N SER A 112 29.99 -4.94 39.33
CA SER A 112 29.51 -4.81 40.71
C SER A 112 29.28 -6.13 41.45
N LEU A 113 29.46 -7.28 40.78
CA LEU A 113 29.27 -8.62 41.38
C LEU A 113 30.61 -9.31 41.74
N SER A 114 31.75 -8.71 41.42
CA SER A 114 33.05 -9.20 41.88
C SER A 114 33.35 -8.64 43.26
N LEU A 115 32.84 -9.30 44.30
CA LEU A 115 33.34 -9.14 45.66
C LEU A 115 34.74 -9.80 45.75
N PRO A 116 35.75 -9.12 46.32
CA PRO A 116 37.02 -9.75 46.64
C PRO A 116 36.87 -10.72 47.82
N LYS A 117 37.69 -11.77 47.80
CA LYS A 117 37.89 -12.72 48.91
C LYS A 117 38.46 -12.04 50.16
#